data_AF-A0A1R0WSG1-F1
#
_entry.id   AF-A0A1R0WSG1-F1
#
_cell.length_a   1.000
_cell.length_b   1.000
_cell.length_c   1.000
_cell.angle_alpha   90.00
_cell.angle_beta   90.00
_cell.angle_gamma   90.00
#
_symmetry.space_group_name_H-M   'P 1'
#
loop_
_entity.id
_entity.type
_entity.pdbx_description
1 polymer ?
#
loop_
_entity_poly.entity_id
_entity_poly.type
_entity_poly.pdbx_seq_one_letter_code
_entity_poly.pdbx_strand_id
1 'polypeptide(L)'
;MRGIVYLLARIQLDTLRDYSEDMEESIKTKAVSNSQELQELAKDYYDHELDQFWDNSSDRIQQLYTDYPNLLRSSILTSCITCLEKTFIQIHTNLQNDTFTSKPVSLSNKKLSGSVIEKVVQSVNEIYPLTRTLNLKEWNDLILNIKIRNRVIHDNGQVHPAKYKKLFQNIKQIELDNSKTVALSPYHELLFLENFSKSVIGVSLKIVGTFIDEVRQHTK
;
A
#
# COMPACT_ATOMS: atom_id res chain seq x y z
N MET A 1 15.01 -23.70 3.73
CA MET A 1 13.66 -23.31 3.27
C MET A 1 13.30 -21.84 3.59
N ARG A 2 13.55 -21.32 4.81
CA ARG A 2 13.22 -19.93 5.20
C ARG A 2 13.93 -18.83 4.38
N GLY A 3 15.15 -19.10 3.90
CA GLY A 3 15.89 -18.21 2.97
C GLY A 3 15.17 -17.96 1.65
N ILE A 4 14.50 -18.98 1.12
CA ILE A 4 13.79 -18.93 -0.16
C ILE A 4 12.53 -18.07 -0.05
N VAL A 5 11.79 -18.20 1.06
CA VAL A 5 10.56 -17.40 1.28
C VAL A 5 10.85 -15.91 1.33
N TYR A 6 11.93 -15.50 2.00
CA TYR A 6 12.39 -14.10 1.99
C TYR A 6 12.76 -13.64 0.58
N LEU A 7 13.57 -14.43 -0.12
CA LEU A 7 14.04 -14.08 -1.45
C LEU A 7 12.88 -13.90 -2.43
N LEU A 8 11.89 -14.79 -2.38
CA LEU A 8 10.68 -14.70 -3.19
C LEU A 8 9.86 -13.44 -2.88
N ALA A 9 9.66 -13.13 -1.59
CA ALA A 9 8.95 -11.93 -1.17
C ALA A 9 9.67 -10.65 -1.63
N ARG A 10 11.00 -10.63 -1.48
CA ARG A 10 11.83 -9.51 -1.92
C ARG A 10 11.76 -9.32 -3.44
N ILE A 11 11.92 -10.39 -4.22
CA ILE A 11 11.80 -10.35 -5.68
C ILE A 11 10.43 -9.78 -6.08
N GLN A 12 9.35 -10.26 -5.47
CA GLN A 12 7.99 -9.76 -5.77
C GLN A 12 7.83 -8.27 -5.46
N LEU A 13 8.33 -7.81 -4.31
CA LEU A 13 8.26 -6.41 -3.92
C LEU A 13 9.16 -5.52 -4.79
N ASP A 14 10.35 -6.00 -5.17
CA ASP A 14 11.24 -5.31 -6.11
C ASP A 14 10.59 -5.21 -7.50
N THR A 15 9.96 -6.28 -8.00
CA THR A 15 9.19 -6.23 -9.25
C THR A 15 8.02 -5.25 -9.17
N LEU A 16 7.32 -5.18 -8.04
CA LEU A 16 6.25 -4.20 -7.85
C LEU A 16 6.78 -2.76 -7.82
N ARG A 17 7.99 -2.53 -7.29
CA ARG A 17 8.66 -1.22 -7.37
C ARG A 17 8.91 -0.83 -8.81
N ASP A 18 9.63 -1.68 -9.53
CA ASP A 18 10.05 -1.37 -10.90
C ASP A 18 8.80 -1.15 -11.79
N TYR A 19 7.79 -2.03 -11.67
CA TYR A 19 6.49 -1.84 -12.33
C TYR A 19 5.80 -0.52 -11.95
N SER A 20 5.79 -0.16 -10.67
CA SER A 20 5.15 1.10 -10.23
C SER A 20 5.87 2.32 -10.81
N GLU A 21 7.20 2.29 -10.88
CA GLU A 21 8.00 3.38 -11.42
C GLU A 21 7.75 3.55 -12.92
N ASP A 22 7.81 2.45 -13.68
CA ASP A 22 7.53 2.45 -15.13
C ASP A 22 6.11 2.96 -15.45
N MET A 23 5.11 2.55 -14.66
CA MET A 23 3.72 2.95 -14.90
C MET A 23 3.45 4.40 -14.49
N GLU A 24 4.03 4.88 -13.39
CA GLU A 24 3.92 6.29 -12.99
C GLU A 24 4.55 7.20 -14.06
N GLU A 25 5.71 6.84 -14.60
CA GLU A 25 6.37 7.57 -15.68
C GLU A 25 5.53 7.56 -16.97
N SER A 26 4.99 6.40 -17.35
CA SER A 26 4.12 6.26 -18.52
C SER A 26 2.87 7.12 -18.42
N ILE A 27 2.17 7.09 -17.27
CA ILE A 27 0.99 7.92 -17.02
C ILE A 27 1.34 9.40 -17.08
N LYS A 28 2.43 9.81 -16.43
CA LYS A 28 2.90 11.21 -16.41
C LYS A 28 3.24 11.71 -17.81
N THR A 29 3.94 10.91 -18.60
CA THR A 29 4.29 11.23 -19.98
C THR A 29 3.03 11.38 -20.83
N LYS A 30 2.06 10.47 -20.68
CA LYS A 30 0.80 10.55 -21.42
C LYS A 30 -0.04 11.77 -21.02
N ALA A 31 -0.05 12.12 -19.73
CA ALA A 31 -0.74 13.30 -19.21
C ALA A 31 -0.15 14.60 -19.81
N VAL A 32 1.17 14.73 -19.79
CA VAL A 32 1.86 15.90 -20.38
C VAL A 32 1.62 15.99 -21.89
N SER A 33 1.79 14.89 -22.62
CA SER A 33 1.56 14.86 -24.07
C SER A 33 0.12 15.23 -24.42
N ASN A 34 -0.87 14.72 -23.67
CA ASN A 34 -2.27 15.06 -23.91
C ASN A 34 -2.58 16.52 -23.56
N SER A 35 -2.01 17.05 -22.48
CA SER A 35 -2.16 18.48 -22.15
C SER A 35 -1.60 19.39 -23.25
N GLN A 36 -0.47 19.02 -23.87
CA GLN A 36 0.10 19.77 -24.98
C GLN A 36 -0.79 19.69 -26.23
N GLU A 37 -1.28 18.49 -26.57
CA GLU A 37 -2.21 18.29 -27.69
C GLU A 37 -3.49 19.12 -27.53
N LEU A 38 -4.08 19.14 -26.33
CA LEU A 38 -5.27 19.94 -26.04
C LEU A 38 -4.98 21.45 -26.14
N GLN A 39 -3.81 21.91 -25.70
CA GLN A 39 -3.40 23.31 -25.83
C GLN A 39 -3.20 23.72 -27.29
N GLU A 40 -2.69 22.84 -28.14
CA GLU A 40 -2.57 23.11 -29.58
C GLU A 40 -3.94 23.14 -30.24
N LEU A 41 -4.81 22.16 -29.95
CA LEU A 41 -6.17 22.13 -30.49
C LEU A 41 -7.00 23.34 -30.07
N ALA A 42 -6.83 23.83 -28.83
CA ALA A 42 -7.52 25.02 -28.34
C ALA A 42 -7.24 26.28 -29.17
N LYS A 43 -6.09 26.36 -29.87
CA LYS A 43 -5.75 27.52 -30.72
C LYS A 43 -6.64 27.64 -31.96
N ASP A 44 -7.30 26.56 -32.35
CA ASP A 44 -8.20 26.53 -33.51
C ASP A 44 -9.64 26.95 -33.16
N TYR A 45 -9.93 27.20 -31.87
CA TYR A 45 -11.25 27.62 -31.38
C TYR A 45 -11.30 29.13 -31.13
N TYR A 46 -12.48 29.72 -31.29
CA TYR A 46 -12.69 31.11 -30.91
C TYR A 46 -12.87 31.25 -29.38
N ASP A 47 -12.58 32.42 -28.83
CA ASP A 47 -12.65 32.68 -27.37
C ASP A 47 -13.99 32.25 -26.73
N HIS A 48 -15.10 32.40 -27.44
CA HIS A 48 -16.44 32.05 -26.93
C HIS A 48 -16.74 30.53 -26.97
N GLU A 49 -15.90 29.73 -27.62
CA GLU A 49 -16.02 28.27 -27.73
C GLU A 49 -15.05 27.53 -26.80
N LEU A 50 -14.04 28.24 -26.26
CA LEU A 50 -12.99 27.66 -25.41
C LEU A 50 -13.56 27.02 -24.15
N ASP A 51 -14.54 27.63 -23.50
CA ASP A 51 -15.16 27.07 -22.30
C ASP A 51 -15.78 25.70 -22.58
N GLN A 52 -16.52 25.57 -23.68
CA GLN A 52 -17.11 24.30 -24.10
C GLN A 52 -16.04 23.26 -24.49
N PHE A 53 -14.95 23.69 -25.14
CA PHE A 53 -13.83 22.81 -25.47
C PHE A 53 -13.18 22.23 -24.20
N TRP A 54 -12.93 23.06 -23.19
CA TRP A 54 -12.32 22.60 -21.94
C TRP A 54 -13.27 21.73 -21.11
N ASP A 55 -14.56 22.04 -21.08
CA ASP A 55 -15.57 21.20 -20.45
C ASP A 55 -15.59 19.79 -21.07
N ASN A 56 -15.59 19.71 -22.41
CA ASN A 56 -15.54 18.44 -23.13
C ASN A 56 -14.23 17.66 -22.91
N SER A 57 -13.13 18.37 -22.64
CA SER A 57 -11.80 17.77 -22.42
C SER A 57 -11.51 17.42 -20.97
N SER A 58 -12.31 17.96 -20.04
CA SER A 58 -12.10 17.87 -18.59
C SER A 58 -12.08 16.42 -18.09
N ASP A 59 -12.96 15.56 -18.61
CA ASP A 59 -13.00 14.13 -18.27
C ASP A 59 -11.66 13.43 -18.57
N ARG A 60 -11.04 13.75 -19.70
CA ARG A 60 -9.78 13.11 -20.08
C ARG A 60 -8.62 13.58 -19.21
N ILE A 61 -8.61 14.87 -18.88
CA ILE A 61 -7.64 15.45 -17.94
C ILE A 61 -7.79 14.77 -16.57
N GLN A 62 -9.02 14.66 -16.07
CA GLN A 62 -9.32 14.02 -14.79
C GLN A 62 -8.83 12.57 -14.75
N GLN A 63 -9.07 11.79 -15.82
CA GLN A 63 -8.59 10.41 -15.91
C GLN A 63 -7.07 10.31 -15.80
N LEU A 64 -6.33 11.15 -16.53
CA LEU A 64 -4.88 11.06 -16.63
C LEU A 64 -4.17 11.58 -15.37
N TYR A 65 -4.67 12.66 -14.78
CA TYR A 65 -4.02 13.31 -13.64
C TYR A 65 -4.48 12.78 -12.29
N THR A 66 -5.67 12.21 -12.21
CA THR A 66 -6.26 11.75 -10.94
C THR A 66 -6.58 10.27 -10.96
N ASP A 67 -7.45 9.82 -11.87
CA ASP A 67 -8.07 8.49 -11.74
C ASP A 67 -7.07 7.36 -11.99
N TYR A 68 -6.26 7.45 -13.06
CA TYR A 68 -5.26 6.43 -13.40
C TYR A 68 -4.15 6.33 -12.34
N PRO A 69 -3.52 7.44 -11.89
CA PRO A 69 -2.58 7.37 -10.77
C PRO A 69 -3.21 6.76 -9.51
N ASN A 70 -4.43 7.16 -9.16
CA ASN A 70 -5.11 6.65 -7.97
C ASN A 70 -5.37 5.14 -8.08
N LEU A 71 -5.83 4.68 -9.24
CA LEU A 71 -6.05 3.26 -9.53
C LEU A 71 -4.75 2.47 -9.43
N LEU A 72 -3.68 2.92 -10.09
CA LEU A 72 -2.35 2.29 -10.03
C LEU A 72 -1.89 2.16 -8.58
N ARG A 73 -1.84 3.28 -7.84
CA ARG A 73 -1.33 3.33 -6.46
C ARG A 73 -2.15 2.44 -5.50
N SER A 74 -3.47 2.41 -5.67
CA SER A 74 -4.35 1.52 -4.89
C SER A 74 -4.11 0.03 -5.19
N SER A 75 -3.80 -0.30 -6.44
CA SER A 75 -3.48 -1.67 -6.87
C SER A 75 -2.11 -2.12 -6.32
N ILE A 76 -1.12 -1.23 -6.28
CA ILE A 76 0.20 -1.48 -5.67
C ILE A 76 0.04 -1.73 -4.18
N LEU A 77 -0.75 -0.92 -3.47
CA LEU A 77 -1.05 -1.14 -2.05
C LEU A 77 -1.64 -2.53 -1.82
N THR A 78 -2.67 -2.88 -2.58
CA THR A 78 -3.34 -4.17 -2.44
C THR A 78 -2.38 -5.33 -2.72
N SER A 79 -1.54 -5.20 -3.74
CA SER A 79 -0.54 -6.21 -4.12
C SER A 79 0.55 -6.38 -3.06
N CYS A 80 1.07 -5.28 -2.51
CA CYS A 80 2.07 -5.32 -1.44
C CYS A 80 1.53 -6.01 -0.19
N ILE A 81 0.34 -5.63 0.29
CA ILE A 81 -0.27 -6.25 1.47
C ILE A 81 -0.55 -7.73 1.23
N THR A 82 -1.06 -8.09 0.04
CA THR A 82 -1.32 -9.49 -0.32
C THR A 82 -0.02 -10.32 -0.37
N CYS A 83 1.06 -9.76 -0.90
CA CYS A 83 2.39 -10.39 -0.89
C CYS A 83 2.84 -10.65 0.54
N LEU A 84 2.78 -9.64 1.43
CA LEU A 84 3.13 -9.79 2.84
C LEU A 84 2.26 -10.84 3.54
N GLU A 85 0.93 -10.84 3.34
CA GLU A 85 0.03 -11.84 3.91
C GLU A 85 0.47 -13.26 3.54
N LYS A 86 0.72 -13.51 2.25
CA LYS A 86 1.19 -14.81 1.76
C LYS A 86 2.55 -15.20 2.36
N THR A 87 3.50 -14.26 2.38
CA THR A 87 4.83 -14.49 2.94
C THR A 87 4.78 -14.82 4.43
N PHE A 88 4.03 -14.06 5.21
CA PHE A 88 3.91 -14.25 6.65
C PHE A 88 3.20 -15.57 6.98
N ILE A 89 2.11 -15.90 6.27
CA ILE A 89 1.46 -17.21 6.39
C ILE A 89 2.44 -18.34 6.07
N GLN A 90 3.20 -18.24 4.98
CA GLN A 90 4.16 -19.28 4.60
C GLN A 90 5.25 -19.47 5.67
N ILE A 91 5.76 -18.38 6.25
CA ILE A 91 6.73 -18.47 7.34
C ILE A 91 6.11 -19.15 8.56
N HIS A 92 4.91 -18.75 8.95
CA HIS A 92 4.17 -19.34 10.07
C HIS A 92 3.95 -20.85 9.87
N THR A 93 3.45 -21.26 8.71
CA THR A 93 3.27 -22.67 8.34
C THR A 93 4.59 -23.45 8.42
N ASN A 94 5.68 -22.88 7.91
CA ASN A 94 7.01 -23.51 7.97
C ASN A 94 7.52 -23.64 9.42
N LEU A 95 7.18 -22.72 10.32
CA LEU A 95 7.50 -22.81 11.74
C LEU A 95 6.64 -23.86 12.45
N GLN A 96 5.35 -23.99 12.12
CA GLN A 96 4.48 -25.02 12.69
C GLN A 96 4.88 -26.45 12.29
N ASN A 97 5.39 -26.60 11.07
CA ASN A 97 5.84 -27.88 10.54
C ASN A 97 7.25 -28.26 10.99
N ASP A 98 7.99 -27.35 11.62
CA ASP A 98 9.30 -27.65 12.18
C ASP A 98 9.15 -28.58 13.39
N THR A 99 9.93 -29.66 13.41
CA THR A 99 9.91 -30.69 14.46
C THR A 99 10.80 -30.34 15.66
N PHE A 100 11.71 -29.37 15.50
CA PHE A 100 12.78 -29.12 16.48
C PHE A 100 12.56 -27.90 17.38
N THR A 101 11.48 -27.14 17.17
CA THR A 101 11.25 -25.88 17.90
C THR A 101 9.84 -25.81 18.50
N SER A 102 9.70 -24.97 19.54
CA SER A 102 8.39 -24.59 20.07
C SER A 102 7.53 -24.01 18.95
N LYS A 103 6.33 -24.56 18.79
CA LYS A 103 5.47 -24.25 17.65
C LYS A 103 4.63 -23.00 17.92
N PRO A 104 4.53 -22.09 16.94
CA PRO A 104 3.63 -20.95 17.07
C PRO A 104 2.18 -21.45 17.08
N VAL A 105 1.33 -20.80 17.88
CA VAL A 105 -0.09 -21.17 17.99
C VAL A 105 -0.84 -21.00 16.66
N SER A 106 -1.88 -21.78 16.44
CA SER A 106 -2.71 -21.67 15.23
C SER A 106 -3.25 -20.26 15.02
N LEU A 107 -3.31 -19.79 13.76
CA LEU A 107 -3.91 -18.51 13.39
C LEU A 107 -5.42 -18.43 13.68
N SER A 108 -6.08 -19.59 13.88
CA SER A 108 -7.47 -19.68 14.32
C SER A 108 -7.65 -19.49 15.84
N ASN A 109 -6.56 -19.36 16.60
CA ASN A 109 -6.62 -19.16 18.04
C ASN A 109 -7.33 -17.82 18.36
N LYS A 110 -8.38 -17.89 19.18
CA LYS A 110 -9.22 -16.74 19.57
C LYS A 110 -8.46 -15.65 20.33
N LYS A 111 -7.30 -15.97 20.91
CA LYS A 111 -6.44 -14.97 21.58
C LYS A 111 -5.75 -14.02 20.59
N LEU A 112 -5.56 -14.45 19.34
CA LEU A 112 -4.93 -13.63 18.30
C LEU A 112 -5.96 -12.68 17.68
N SER A 113 -5.59 -11.42 17.54
CA SER A 113 -6.49 -10.37 17.05
C SER A 113 -5.86 -9.55 15.91
N GLY A 114 -6.71 -8.85 15.16
CA GLY A 114 -6.28 -8.00 14.03
C GLY A 114 -6.21 -8.74 12.69
N SER A 115 -5.46 -8.16 11.77
CA SER A 115 -5.21 -8.70 10.42
C SER A 115 -4.43 -10.01 10.45
N VAL A 116 -4.38 -10.71 9.31
CA VAL A 116 -3.61 -11.96 9.17
C VAL A 116 -2.14 -11.75 9.54
N ILE A 117 -1.52 -10.65 9.08
CA ILE A 117 -0.13 -10.31 9.39
C ILE A 117 0.04 -10.11 10.91
N GLU A 118 -0.84 -9.34 11.56
CA GLU A 118 -0.80 -9.12 13.00
C GLU A 118 -0.92 -10.43 13.78
N LYS A 119 -1.81 -11.33 13.36
CA LYS A 119 -1.98 -12.65 13.99
C LYS A 119 -0.75 -13.52 13.85
N VAL A 120 -0.11 -13.53 12.68
CA VAL A 120 1.16 -14.24 12.47
C VAL A 120 2.23 -13.69 13.40
N VAL A 121 2.40 -12.36 13.44
CA VAL A 121 3.40 -11.71 14.28
C VAL A 121 3.15 -11.98 15.75
N GLN A 122 1.91 -11.87 16.25
CA GLN A 122 1.55 -12.21 17.63
C GLN A 122 1.89 -13.67 17.95
N SER A 123 1.48 -14.60 17.08
CA SER A 123 1.71 -16.04 17.26
C SER A 123 3.20 -16.40 17.27
N VAL A 124 4.01 -15.78 16.41
CA VAL A 124 5.46 -15.98 16.38
C VAL A 124 6.13 -15.28 17.57
N ASN A 125 5.63 -14.14 18.02
CA ASN A 125 6.17 -13.41 19.16
C ASN A 125 6.03 -14.16 20.50
N GLU A 126 5.08 -15.09 20.61
CA GLU A 126 4.94 -15.96 21.78
C GLU A 126 6.13 -16.92 21.95
N ILE A 127 6.83 -17.24 20.85
CA ILE A 127 7.97 -18.17 20.85
C ILE A 127 9.31 -17.46 20.62
N TYR A 128 9.33 -16.43 19.77
CA TYR A 128 10.52 -15.68 19.40
C TYR A 128 10.25 -14.19 19.60
N PRO A 129 10.92 -13.51 20.54
CA PRO A 129 10.70 -12.07 20.75
C PRO A 129 10.96 -11.26 19.46
N LEU A 130 9.94 -10.58 18.95
CA LEU A 130 9.98 -9.76 17.74
C LEU A 130 10.09 -8.27 18.07
N THR A 131 10.86 -7.94 19.11
CA THR A 131 10.94 -6.61 19.70
C THR A 131 11.37 -5.55 18.69
N ARG A 132 12.29 -5.87 17.77
CA ARG A 132 12.73 -4.90 16.75
C ARG A 132 11.62 -4.66 15.75
N THR A 133 11.00 -5.71 15.21
CA THR A 133 9.89 -5.59 14.24
C THR A 133 8.75 -4.76 14.80
N LEU A 134 8.31 -5.04 16.04
CA LEU A 134 7.18 -4.36 16.67
C LEU A 134 7.46 -2.90 17.03
N ASN A 135 8.73 -2.53 17.23
CA ASN A 135 9.14 -1.16 17.56
C ASN A 135 9.49 -0.31 16.32
N LEU A 136 9.46 -0.88 15.11
CA LEU A 136 9.69 -0.11 13.89
C LEU A 136 8.55 0.89 13.64
N LYS A 137 8.90 2.08 13.15
CA LYS A 137 7.90 3.03 12.64
C LYS A 137 7.09 2.39 11.51
N GLU A 138 7.78 1.67 10.64
CA GLU A 138 7.22 0.97 9.48
C GLU A 138 6.17 -0.08 9.88
N TRP A 139 6.21 -0.59 11.12
CA TRP A 139 5.16 -1.47 11.62
C TRP A 139 3.85 -0.72 11.75
N ASN A 140 3.87 0.48 12.35
CA ASN A 140 2.68 1.32 12.44
C ASN A 140 2.19 1.77 11.07
N ASP A 141 3.12 2.10 10.16
CA ASP A 141 2.78 2.47 8.78
C ASP A 141 2.13 1.28 8.04
N LEU A 142 2.61 0.04 8.25
CA LEU A 142 2.00 -1.16 7.71
C LEU A 142 0.58 -1.37 8.26
N ILE A 143 0.36 -1.22 9.57
CA ILE A 143 -0.98 -1.33 10.17
C ILE A 143 -1.94 -0.29 9.59
N LEU A 144 -1.46 0.92 9.34
CA LEU A 144 -2.25 1.95 8.66
C LEU A 144 -2.56 1.55 7.22
N ASN A 145 -1.56 1.10 6.45
CA ASN A 145 -1.72 0.66 5.07
C ASN A 145 -2.74 -0.49 4.95
N ILE A 146 -2.74 -1.45 5.89
CA ILE A 146 -3.75 -2.52 5.95
C ILE A 146 -5.16 -1.94 6.14
N LYS A 147 -5.34 -0.94 7.00
CA LYS A 147 -6.64 -0.29 7.23
C LYS A 147 -7.12 0.47 5.99
N ILE A 148 -6.21 1.18 5.33
CA ILE A 148 -6.47 1.89 4.06
C ILE A 148 -6.87 0.88 2.98
N ARG A 149 -6.09 -0.20 2.80
CA ARG A 149 -6.39 -1.29 1.85
C ARG A 149 -7.78 -1.86 2.08
N ASN A 150 -8.17 -2.09 3.33
CA ASN A 150 -9.50 -2.60 3.65
C ASN A 150 -10.62 -1.63 3.26
N ARG A 151 -10.36 -0.30 3.22
CA ARG A 151 -11.35 0.66 2.70
C ARG A 151 -11.43 0.61 1.18
N VAL A 152 -10.28 0.51 0.50
CA VAL A 152 -10.22 0.32 -0.96
C VAL A 152 -11.06 -0.90 -1.39
N ILE A 153 -10.93 -2.03 -0.70
CA ILE A 153 -11.62 -3.27 -1.07
C ILE A 153 -13.13 -3.26 -0.74
N HIS A 154 -13.54 -2.69 0.41
CA HIS A 154 -14.89 -2.93 0.93
C HIS A 154 -15.85 -1.75 0.84
N ASP A 155 -15.35 -0.51 0.77
CA ASP A 155 -16.18 0.71 0.77
C ASP A 155 -15.82 1.63 -0.41
N ASN A 156 -15.34 1.07 -1.53
CA ASN A 156 -14.87 1.84 -2.71
C ASN A 156 -13.86 2.95 -2.34
N GLY A 157 -13.04 2.71 -1.32
CA GLY A 157 -12.06 3.70 -0.84
C GLY A 157 -12.63 4.82 0.02
N GLN A 158 -13.88 4.76 0.47
CA GLN A 158 -14.47 5.80 1.32
C GLN A 158 -14.07 5.67 2.80
N VAL A 159 -13.81 6.81 3.44
CA VAL A 159 -13.43 6.93 4.86
C VAL A 159 -14.30 7.94 5.58
N HIS A 160 -15.57 7.58 5.83
CA HIS A 160 -16.50 8.50 6.48
C HIS A 160 -16.08 8.81 7.94
N PRO A 161 -16.02 10.08 8.37
CA PRO A 161 -15.53 10.47 9.71
C PRO A 161 -16.36 9.90 10.85
N ALA A 162 -17.67 9.70 10.65
CA ALA A 162 -18.56 9.10 11.65
C ALA A 162 -18.29 7.59 11.87
N LYS A 163 -17.96 6.86 10.81
CA LYS A 163 -17.77 5.39 10.84
C LYS A 163 -16.32 5.00 11.13
N TYR A 164 -15.36 5.78 10.62
CA TYR A 164 -13.93 5.48 10.66
C TYR A 164 -13.11 6.62 11.28
N LYS A 165 -13.61 7.25 12.34
CA LYS A 165 -13.01 8.43 13.00
C LYS A 165 -11.49 8.38 13.14
N LYS A 166 -10.95 7.27 13.68
CA LYS A 166 -9.50 7.13 13.90
C LYS A 166 -8.71 7.09 12.60
N LEU A 167 -9.19 6.35 11.60
CA LEU A 167 -8.53 6.29 10.29
C LEU A 167 -8.60 7.64 9.57
N PHE A 168 -9.76 8.29 9.61
CA PHE A 168 -9.94 9.64 9.09
C PHE A 168 -8.95 10.63 9.70
N GLN A 169 -8.84 10.65 11.03
CA GLN A 169 -7.89 11.52 11.74
C GLN A 169 -6.43 11.23 11.36
N ASN A 170 -6.06 9.96 11.26
CA ASN A 170 -4.71 9.59 10.84
C ASN A 170 -4.39 10.09 9.42
N ILE A 171 -5.33 9.96 8.48
CA ILE A 171 -5.14 10.47 7.11
C ILE A 171 -5.06 12.01 7.11
N LYS A 172 -5.93 12.69 7.86
CA LYS A 172 -5.85 14.15 8.00
C LYS A 172 -4.55 14.64 8.60
N GLN A 173 -3.92 13.85 9.48
CA GLN A 173 -2.58 14.17 9.98
C GLN A 173 -1.52 14.04 8.87
N ILE A 174 -1.58 12.98 8.06
CA ILE A 174 -0.65 12.78 6.94
C ILE A 174 -0.79 13.88 5.87
N GLU A 175 -2.00 14.41 5.66
CA GLU A 175 -2.23 15.55 4.76
C GLU A 175 -1.49 16.83 5.20
N LEU A 176 -1.16 16.94 6.49
CA LEU A 176 -0.41 18.06 7.06
C LEU A 176 1.11 17.83 7.01
N ASP A 177 1.55 16.58 6.89
CA ASP A 177 2.95 16.23 6.82
C ASP A 177 3.55 16.61 5.46
N ASN A 178 4.85 16.92 5.40
CA ASN A 178 5.51 17.31 4.13
C ASN A 178 5.50 16.21 3.06
N SER A 179 5.35 14.94 3.45
CA SER A 179 5.37 13.82 2.51
C SER A 179 4.06 13.59 1.76
N LYS A 180 2.92 14.11 2.26
CA LYS A 180 1.55 13.97 1.72
C LYS A 180 1.37 12.83 0.72
N THR A 181 1.36 11.58 1.19
CA THR A 181 1.25 10.41 0.31
C THR A 181 -0.20 9.94 0.15
N VAL A 182 -1.08 10.33 1.05
CA VAL A 182 -2.52 10.00 0.99
C VAL A 182 -3.34 11.18 1.50
N ALA A 183 -4.49 11.40 0.88
CA ALA A 183 -5.45 12.42 1.25
C ALA A 183 -6.89 11.91 1.10
N LEU A 184 -7.84 12.74 1.51
CA LEU A 184 -9.27 12.52 1.32
C LEU A 184 -9.85 13.61 0.40
N SER A 185 -10.64 13.18 -0.58
CA SER A 185 -11.48 14.07 -1.38
C SER A 185 -12.55 14.77 -0.51
N PRO A 186 -13.24 15.80 -1.03
CA PRO A 186 -14.38 16.42 -0.34
C PRO A 186 -15.49 15.42 0.03
N TYR A 187 -15.59 14.31 -0.71
CA TYR A 187 -16.55 13.22 -0.49
C TYR A 187 -15.98 12.09 0.38
N HIS A 188 -14.82 12.32 1.01
CA HIS A 188 -14.13 11.37 1.88
C HIS A 188 -13.59 10.12 1.17
N GLU A 189 -13.30 10.20 -0.12
CA GLU A 189 -12.65 9.12 -0.87
C GLU A 189 -11.14 9.22 -0.76
N LEU A 190 -10.47 8.07 -0.69
CA LEU A 190 -9.01 7.99 -0.68
C LEU A 190 -8.41 8.49 -1.98
N LEU A 191 -7.52 9.47 -1.86
CA LEU A 191 -6.66 9.97 -2.92
C LEU A 191 -5.21 9.57 -2.60
N PHE A 192 -4.62 8.75 -3.46
CA PHE A 192 -3.24 8.32 -3.37
C PHE A 192 -2.36 9.28 -4.16
N LEU A 193 -1.46 9.97 -3.46
CA LEU A 193 -0.62 11.03 -4.02
C LEU A 193 0.73 10.48 -4.50
N GLU A 194 1.53 11.35 -5.12
CA GLU A 194 2.84 10.98 -5.62
C GLU A 194 3.70 10.36 -4.51
N ASN A 195 4.57 9.42 -4.88
CA ASN A 195 5.40 8.63 -3.96
C ASN A 195 4.66 7.65 -3.03
N PHE A 196 3.31 7.56 -3.07
CA PHE A 196 2.57 6.61 -2.24
C PHE A 196 3.01 5.15 -2.48
N SER A 197 3.06 4.71 -3.74
CA SER A 197 3.51 3.36 -4.12
C SER A 197 4.90 3.05 -3.55
N LYS A 198 5.85 3.97 -3.76
CA LYS A 198 7.22 3.86 -3.25
C LYS A 198 7.26 3.73 -1.72
N SER A 199 6.44 4.52 -1.02
CA SER A 199 6.33 4.46 0.44
C SER A 199 5.81 3.10 0.93
N VAL A 200 4.74 2.58 0.31
CA VAL A 200 4.14 1.30 0.70
C VAL A 200 5.10 0.14 0.44
N ILE A 201 5.78 0.14 -0.69
CA ILE A 201 6.77 -0.89 -1.02
C ILE A 201 7.96 -0.82 -0.07
N GLY A 202 8.47 0.37 0.23
CA GLY A 202 9.56 0.58 1.19
C GLY A 202 9.23 0.05 2.59
N VAL A 203 8.04 0.36 3.10
CA VAL A 203 7.51 -0.19 4.36
C VAL A 203 7.46 -1.72 4.31
N SER A 204 6.94 -2.27 3.21
CA SER A 204 6.80 -3.73 3.03
C SER A 204 8.14 -4.46 3.04
N LEU A 205 9.13 -3.93 2.29
CA LEU A 205 10.50 -4.47 2.25
C LEU A 205 11.17 -4.41 3.62
N LYS A 206 11.02 -3.30 4.35
CA LYS A 206 11.62 -3.13 5.67
C LYS A 206 11.06 -4.12 6.68
N ILE A 207 9.74 -4.31 6.68
CA ILE A 207 9.06 -5.19 7.63
C ILE A 207 9.38 -6.65 7.35
N VAL A 208 9.29 -7.10 6.10
CA VAL A 208 9.60 -8.50 5.77
C VAL A 208 11.07 -8.83 6.08
N GLY A 209 12.00 -7.90 5.80
CA GLY A 209 13.42 -8.08 6.12
C GLY A 209 13.65 -8.20 7.63
N THR A 210 13.15 -7.23 8.40
CA THR A 210 13.37 -7.20 9.85
C THR A 210 12.74 -8.41 10.55
N PHE A 211 11.50 -8.77 10.18
CA PHE A 211 10.80 -9.92 10.76
C PHE A 211 11.57 -11.21 10.53
N ILE A 212 12.06 -11.44 9.29
CA ILE A 212 12.78 -12.66 8.96
C ILE A 212 14.15 -12.70 9.64
N ASP A 213 14.85 -11.57 9.74
CA ASP A 213 16.13 -11.50 10.43
C ASP A 213 15.97 -11.84 11.92
N GLU A 214 14.94 -11.35 12.60
CA GLU A 214 14.64 -11.72 13.99
C GLU A 214 14.30 -13.20 14.13
N VAL A 215 13.42 -13.74 13.29
CA VAL A 215 13.09 -15.18 13.33
C VAL A 215 14.34 -16.04 13.12
N ARG A 216 15.24 -15.66 12.21
CA ARG A 216 16.48 -16.40 11.94
C ARG A 216 17.46 -16.42 13.12
N GLN A 217 17.48 -15.36 13.95
CA GLN A 217 18.37 -15.30 15.11
C GLN A 217 18.03 -16.37 16.15
N HIS A 218 16.77 -16.81 16.20
CA HIS A 218 16.29 -17.78 17.18
C HIS A 218 16.20 -19.22 16.67
N THR A 219 16.35 -19.43 15.36
CA THR A 219 16.17 -20.77 14.74
C THR A 219 17.46 -21.35 14.16
N LYS A 220 18.62 -21.04 14.76
CA LYS A 220 19.91 -21.62 14.35
C LYS A 220 20.00 -23.09 14.69
#